data_AF-A0A7S0HDP9-F1
#
_entry.id   AF-A0A7S0HDP9-F1
#
_cell.length_a   1.000
_cell.length_b   1.000
_cell.length_c   1.000
_cell.angle_alpha   90.00
_cell.angle_beta   90.00
_cell.angle_gamma   90.00
#
_symmetry.space_group_name_H-M   'P 1'
#
loop_
_entity.id
_entity.type
_entity.pdbx_description
1 polymer ?
#
loop_
_entity_poly.entity_id
_entity_poly.type
_entity_poly.pdbx_seq_one_letter_code
_entity_poly.pdbx_strand_id
1 'polypeptide(L)'
;LALGAGTVTIEVTDIAREKVLHGVLMVLGWGVLLPAGVLIARYLKWKGKIWIKLHIGMQILGLALGIAGLVLALVEFTPLGGSLGGHGLMGLLVSALGVLQPLNGVFRPKKGSILTPRRRVWEVVHK
;
A
#
# COMPACT_ATOMS: atom_id res chain seq x y z
N LEU A 1 -25.88 16.54 38.96
CA LEU A 1 -24.80 16.84 37.99
C LEU A 1 -24.01 15.54 37.74
N ALA A 2 -24.49 14.69 36.84
CA ALA A 2 -23.81 13.45 36.45
C ALA A 2 -23.13 13.72 35.09
N LEU A 3 -21.87 14.14 35.14
CA LEU A 3 -21.09 14.54 33.98
C LEU A 3 -20.58 13.31 33.24
N GLY A 4 -21.05 13.09 32.01
CA GLY A 4 -20.30 12.80 30.77
C GLY A 4 -19.12 11.80 30.72
N ALA A 5 -18.82 11.05 31.79
CA ALA A 5 -17.61 10.23 31.85
C ALA A 5 -17.66 9.03 30.87
N GLY A 6 -18.84 8.42 30.68
CA GLY A 6 -18.98 7.21 29.86
C GLY A 6 -18.76 7.43 28.36
N THR A 7 -19.25 8.55 27.81
CA THR A 7 -19.15 8.82 26.36
C THR A 7 -17.71 9.15 25.95
N VAL A 8 -17.03 10.00 26.73
CA VAL A 8 -15.65 10.44 26.42
C VAL A 8 -14.66 9.27 26.50
N THR A 9 -14.84 8.34 27.45
CA THR A 9 -13.94 7.18 27.56
C THR A 9 -14.08 6.20 26.39
N ILE A 10 -15.31 5.96 25.92
CA ILE A 10 -15.56 5.01 24.84
C ILE A 10 -15.01 5.55 23.51
N GLU A 11 -15.30 6.81 23.18
CA GLU A 11 -14.80 7.45 21.96
C GLU A 11 -13.27 7.47 21.88
N VAL A 12 -12.58 7.79 22.99
CA VAL A 12 -11.11 7.78 23.03
C VAL A 12 -10.55 6.38 22.81
N THR A 13 -11.17 5.35 23.38
CA THR A 13 -10.72 3.96 23.19
C THR A 13 -10.95 3.46 21.75
N ASP A 14 -12.04 3.88 21.12
CA ASP A 14 -12.36 3.49 19.74
C ASP A 14 -11.39 4.15 18.75
N ILE A 15 -11.14 5.46 18.89
CA ILE A 15 -10.14 6.18 18.07
C ILE A 15 -8.75 5.54 18.22
N ALA A 16 -8.37 5.16 19.45
CA ALA A 16 -7.08 4.50 19.69
C ALA A 16 -7.00 3.15 18.97
N ARG A 17 -8.07 2.36 19.03
CA ARG A 17 -8.16 1.06 18.35
C ARG A 17 -8.07 1.19 16.84
N GLU A 18 -8.75 2.17 16.25
CA GLU A 18 -8.73 2.44 14.81
C GLU A 18 -7.33 2.88 14.34
N LYS A 19 -6.64 3.71 15.13
CA LYS A 19 -5.24 4.07 14.88
C LYS A 19 -4.31 2.86 14.89
N VAL A 20 -4.49 1.94 15.84
CA VAL A 20 -3.73 0.69 15.87
C VAL A 20 -4.04 -0.16 14.64
N LEU A 21 -5.32 -0.32 14.28
CA LEU A 21 -5.72 -1.10 13.13
C LEU A 21 -5.18 -0.53 11.81
N HIS A 22 -5.24 0.79 11.64
CA HIS A 22 -4.63 1.50 10.52
C HIS A 22 -3.13 1.19 10.44
N GLY A 23 -2.41 1.34 11.56
CA GLY A 23 -0.98 1.05 11.63
C GLY A 23 -0.65 -0.40 11.26
N VAL A 24 -1.40 -1.37 11.78
CA VAL A 24 -1.22 -2.80 11.46
C VAL A 24 -1.43 -3.08 9.97
N LEU A 25 -2.52 -2.56 9.39
CA LEU A 25 -2.81 -2.72 7.96
C LEU A 25 -1.71 -2.09 7.10
N MET A 26 -1.24 -0.89 7.46
CA MET A 26 -0.16 -0.21 6.75
C MET A 26 1.17 -0.96 6.86
N VAL A 27 1.53 -1.49 8.03
CA VAL A 27 2.76 -2.26 8.21
C VAL A 27 2.71 -3.58 7.42
N LEU A 28 1.60 -4.31 7.48
CA LEU A 28 1.46 -5.55 6.71
C LEU A 28 1.48 -5.29 5.21
N GLY A 29 0.80 -4.25 4.73
CA GLY A 29 0.79 -3.86 3.32
C GLY A 29 2.14 -3.30 2.86
N TRP A 30 2.48 -2.09 3.32
CA TRP A 30 3.65 -1.32 2.88
C TRP A 30 4.98 -1.81 3.46
N GLY A 31 4.98 -2.28 4.70
CA GLY A 31 6.21 -2.70 5.39
C GLY A 31 6.64 -4.14 5.09
N VAL A 32 5.69 -5.03 4.80
CA VAL A 32 5.96 -6.47 4.68
C VAL A 32 5.65 -7.02 3.29
N LEU A 33 4.39 -6.99 2.86
CA LEU A 33 3.95 -7.67 1.64
C LEU A 33 4.52 -7.05 0.36
N LEU A 34 4.43 -5.73 0.21
CA LEU A 34 4.95 -5.05 -0.99
C LEU A 34 6.49 -5.21 -1.11
N PRO A 35 7.29 -4.98 -0.06
CA PRO A 35 8.73 -5.22 -0.13
C PRO A 35 9.08 -6.68 -0.41
N ALA A 36 8.40 -7.63 0.23
CA ALA A 36 8.64 -9.04 -0.04
C ALA A 36 8.30 -9.44 -1.49
N GLY A 37 7.23 -8.89 -2.07
CA GLY A 37 6.91 -9.03 -3.49
C GLY A 37 8.04 -8.54 -4.40
N VAL A 38 8.66 -7.40 -4.07
CA VAL A 38 9.84 -6.86 -4.78
C VAL A 38 11.05 -7.78 -4.63
N LEU A 39 11.33 -8.27 -3.42
CA LEU A 39 12.44 -9.20 -3.17
C LEU A 39 12.27 -10.51 -3.96
N ILE A 40 11.05 -11.06 -4.03
CA ILE A 40 10.74 -12.22 -4.87
C ILE A 40 11.01 -11.91 -6.35
N ALA A 41 10.53 -10.77 -6.85
CA ALA A 41 10.78 -10.36 -8.24
C ALA A 41 12.27 -10.16 -8.53
N ARG A 42 13.08 -9.79 -7.53
CA ARG A 42 14.52 -9.60 -7.66
C ARG A 42 15.29 -10.92 -7.64
N TYR A 43 14.99 -11.81 -6.69
CA TYR A 43 15.84 -12.96 -6.37
C TYR A 43 15.29 -14.32 -6.81
N LEU A 44 14.01 -14.46 -7.11
CA LEU A 44 13.39 -15.76 -7.46
C LEU A 44 13.23 -16.01 -8.97
N LYS A 45 13.84 -15.18 -9.83
CA LYS A 45 13.72 -15.32 -11.30
C LYS A 45 14.18 -16.67 -11.85
N TRP A 46 15.09 -17.35 -11.15
CA TRP A 46 15.61 -18.67 -11.52
C TRP A 46 14.56 -19.79 -11.40
N LYS A 47 13.48 -19.60 -10.62
CA LYS A 47 12.37 -20.55 -10.50
C LYS A 47 11.37 -20.46 -11.67
N GLY A 48 11.80 -20.03 -12.85
CA GLY A 48 10.97 -19.96 -14.06
C GLY A 48 9.90 -18.88 -13.98
N LYS A 49 8.62 -19.21 -14.27
CA LYS A 49 7.52 -18.23 -14.28
C LYS A 49 6.83 -18.06 -12.92
N ILE A 50 7.22 -18.80 -11.87
CA ILE A 50 6.51 -18.72 -10.57
C ILE A 50 6.70 -17.37 -9.87
N TRP A 51 7.89 -16.76 -10.01
CA TRP A 51 8.20 -15.49 -9.35
C TRP A 51 7.22 -14.39 -9.76
N ILE A 52 6.73 -14.39 -11.01
CA ILE A 52 5.81 -13.34 -11.47
C ILE A 52 4.43 -13.49 -10.82
N LYS A 53 3.98 -14.72 -10.61
CA LYS A 53 2.71 -15.01 -9.92
C LYS A 53 2.80 -14.62 -8.45
N LEU A 54 3.89 -14.99 -7.79
CA LEU A 54 4.14 -14.64 -6.38
C LEU A 54 4.28 -13.12 -6.21
N HIS A 55 5.07 -12.47 -7.06
CA HIS A 55 5.19 -11.01 -7.06
C HIS A 55 3.83 -10.34 -7.20
N ILE A 56 3.05 -10.67 -8.25
CA ILE A 56 1.73 -10.07 -8.47
C ILE A 56 0.79 -10.33 -7.28
N GLY A 57 0.75 -11.56 -6.77
CA GLY A 57 -0.09 -11.90 -5.62
C GLY A 57 0.25 -11.08 -4.37
N MET A 58 1.54 -10.92 -4.06
CA MET A 58 1.98 -10.09 -2.94
C MET A 58 1.70 -8.59 -3.18
N GLN A 59 1.86 -8.10 -4.41
CA GLN A 59 1.53 -6.71 -4.74
C GLN A 59 0.03 -6.43 -4.57
N ILE A 60 -0.83 -7.32 -5.06
CA ILE A 60 -2.28 -7.17 -4.93
C ILE A 60 -2.71 -7.23 -3.46
N LEU A 61 -2.24 -8.22 -2.70
CA LEU A 61 -2.61 -8.35 -1.29
C LEU A 61 -2.06 -7.18 -0.46
N GLY A 62 -0.81 -6.78 -0.70
CA GLY A 62 -0.19 -5.65 0.00
C GLY A 62 -0.91 -4.33 -0.29
N LEU A 63 -1.28 -4.07 -1.54
CA LEU A 63 -2.07 -2.90 -1.90
C LEU A 63 -3.48 -2.95 -1.32
N ALA A 64 -4.14 -4.12 -1.30
CA ALA A 64 -5.47 -4.26 -0.69
C ALA A 64 -5.44 -3.90 0.80
N LEU A 65 -4.45 -4.39 1.56
CA LEU A 65 -4.28 -4.01 2.97
C LEU A 65 -3.93 -2.53 3.14
N GLY A 66 -3.03 -2.00 2.29
CA GLY A 66 -2.65 -0.59 2.31
C GLY A 66 -3.83 0.36 2.01
N ILE A 67 -4.68 0.00 1.04
CA ILE A 67 -5.90 0.74 0.70
C ILE A 67 -6.91 0.65 1.85
N ALA A 68 -7.11 -0.53 2.44
CA ALA A 68 -7.98 -0.67 3.60
C ALA A 68 -7.51 0.20 4.78
N GLY A 69 -6.20 0.21 5.05
CA GLY A 69 -5.60 1.11 6.04
C GLY A 69 -5.79 2.58 5.70
N LEU A 70 -5.62 2.96 4.42
CA LEU A 70 -5.80 4.35 3.98
C LEU A 70 -7.26 4.81 4.13
N VAL A 71 -8.21 3.98 3.70
CA VAL A 71 -9.65 4.25 3.84
C VAL A 71 -10.01 4.42 5.31
N LEU A 72 -9.51 3.53 6.20
CA LEU A 72 -9.74 3.67 7.64
C LEU A 72 -9.23 5.02 8.18
N ALA A 73 -8.03 5.46 7.77
CA ALA A 73 -7.53 6.77 8.17
C ALA A 73 -8.38 7.93 7.62
N LEU A 74 -8.84 7.83 6.38
CA LEU A 74 -9.67 8.88 5.76
C LEU A 74 -11.07 8.95 6.37
N VAL A 75 -11.64 7.83 6.80
CA VAL A 75 -12.97 7.80 7.42
C VAL A 75 -12.90 8.23 8.87
N GLU A 76 -11.96 7.69 9.65
CA GLU A 76 -11.97 7.86 11.10
C GLU A 76 -11.16 9.06 11.59
N PHE A 77 -10.13 9.50 10.85
CA PHE A 77 -9.26 10.58 11.34
C PHE A 77 -9.62 11.95 10.76
N THR A 78 -10.29 12.00 9.60
CA THR A 78 -10.74 13.24 8.96
C THR A 78 -11.83 13.99 9.75
N PRO A 79 -12.83 13.32 10.37
CA PRO A 79 -13.84 13.98 11.19
C PRO A 79 -13.29 14.60 12.47
N LEU A 80 -12.09 14.21 12.91
CA LEU A 80 -11.46 14.70 14.15
C LEU A 80 -10.85 16.11 14.03
N GLY A 81 -11.07 16.82 12.91
CA GLY A 81 -10.58 18.19 12.69
C GLY A 81 -9.06 18.31 12.56
N GLY A 82 -8.35 17.19 12.44
CA GLY A 82 -6.91 17.17 12.20
C GLY A 82 -6.61 17.63 10.78
N SER A 83 -5.75 18.65 10.63
CA SER A 83 -5.23 19.00 9.31
C SER A 83 -4.46 17.83 8.70
N LEU A 84 -4.45 17.75 7.37
CA LEU A 84 -3.72 16.72 6.63
C LEU A 84 -2.21 16.98 6.76
N GLY A 85 -1.64 16.60 7.91
CA GLY A 85 -0.23 16.81 8.23
C GLY A 85 0.69 16.06 7.27
N GLY A 86 2.01 16.29 7.40
CA GLY A 86 3.01 15.73 6.48
C GLY A 86 2.89 14.21 6.29
N HIS A 87 2.59 13.45 7.34
CA HIS A 87 2.35 12.01 7.26
C HIS A 87 1.16 11.65 6.36
N GLY A 88 0.01 12.32 6.53
CA GLY A 88 -1.19 12.07 5.74
C GLY A 88 -1.02 12.43 4.27
N LEU A 89 -0.37 13.55 3.97
CA LEU A 89 -0.07 13.95 2.59
C LEU A 89 0.87 12.94 1.92
N MET A 90 1.95 12.55 2.59
CA MET A 90 2.87 11.53 2.07
C MET A 90 2.17 10.19 1.88
N GLY A 91 1.30 9.78 2.82
CA GLY A 91 0.53 8.56 2.74
C GLY A 91 -0.39 8.52 1.52
N LEU A 92 -1.10 9.63 1.23
CA LEU A 92 -1.92 9.76 0.03
C LEU A 92 -1.09 9.68 -1.27
N LEU A 93 0.02 10.42 -1.33
CA LEU A 93 0.88 10.45 -2.51
C LEU A 93 1.49 9.08 -2.79
N VAL A 94 2.05 8.43 -1.77
CA VAL A 94 2.65 7.09 -1.89
C VAL A 94 1.58 6.06 -2.27
N SER A 95 0.39 6.15 -1.71
CA SER A 95 -0.71 5.25 -2.06
C SER A 95 -1.20 5.41 -3.49
N ALA A 96 -1.33 6.65 -3.97
CA ALA A 96 -1.67 6.92 -5.37
C ALA A 96 -0.62 6.34 -6.31
N LEU A 97 0.67 6.59 -6.05
CA LEU A 97 1.77 6.02 -6.83
C LEU A 97 1.78 4.48 -6.77
N GLY A 98 1.49 3.90 -5.61
CA GLY A 98 1.38 2.45 -5.43
C GLY A 98 0.31 1.81 -6.30
N VAL A 99 -0.87 2.41 -6.39
CA VAL A 99 -1.98 1.93 -7.25
C VAL A 99 -1.65 2.06 -8.73
N LEU A 100 -0.88 3.09 -9.12
CA LEU A 100 -0.42 3.25 -10.51
C LEU A 100 0.56 2.16 -10.95
N GLN A 101 1.29 1.51 -10.02
CA GLN A 101 2.29 0.49 -10.37
C GLN A 101 1.70 -0.78 -11.01
N PRO A 102 0.63 -1.41 -10.48
CA PRO A 102 -0.05 -2.50 -11.17
C PRO A 102 -0.64 -2.10 -12.53
N LEU A 103 -1.19 -0.89 -12.64
CA LEU A 103 -1.71 -0.37 -13.91
C LEU A 103 -0.61 -0.25 -14.96
N ASN A 104 0.55 0.31 -14.58
CA ASN A 104 1.76 0.32 -15.39
C ASN A 104 2.23 -1.11 -15.73
N GLY A 105 2.07 -2.05 -14.79
CA GLY A 105 2.28 -3.49 -14.94
C GLY A 105 1.53 -4.12 -16.12
N VAL A 106 0.28 -3.71 -16.35
CA VAL A 106 -0.56 -4.21 -17.47
C VAL A 106 0.03 -3.83 -18.82
N PHE A 107 0.65 -2.65 -18.93
CA PHE A 107 1.25 -2.15 -20.16
C PHE A 107 2.67 -2.69 -20.43
N ARG A 108 3.10 -3.71 -19.68
CA ARG A 108 4.42 -4.36 -19.82
C ARG A 108 4.69 -4.81 -21.25
N PRO A 109 5.68 -4.24 -21.96
CA PRO A 109 6.04 -4.68 -23.30
C PRO A 109 6.54 -6.13 -23.32
N LYS A 110 6.26 -6.90 -24.38
CA LYS A 110 6.75 -8.29 -24.54
C LYS A 110 8.28 -8.35 -24.53
N LYS A 111 8.84 -9.46 -24.05
CA LYS A 111 10.30 -9.70 -24.08
C LYS A 111 10.62 -10.32 -25.44
N GLY A 112 11.28 -9.58 -26.32
CA GLY A 112 11.82 -10.08 -27.59
C GLY A 112 13.27 -10.55 -27.45
N SER A 113 13.86 -11.01 -28.56
CA SER A 113 15.29 -11.35 -28.66
C SER A 113 16.20 -10.13 -28.47
N ILE A 114 15.73 -8.94 -28.86
CA ILE A 114 16.42 -7.66 -28.68
C ILE A 114 15.61 -6.78 -27.72
N LEU A 115 16.28 -6.09 -26.79
CA LEU A 115 15.65 -5.16 -25.88
C LEU A 115 15.27 -3.86 -26.62
N THR A 116 13.98 -3.59 -26.73
CA THR A 116 13.49 -2.36 -27.37
C THR A 116 13.63 -1.15 -26.44
N PRO A 117 13.80 0.09 -26.96
CA PRO A 117 13.84 1.31 -26.14
C PRO A 117 12.61 1.46 -25.24
N ARG A 118 11.42 1.18 -25.79
CA ARG A 118 10.14 1.19 -25.04
C ARG A 118 10.19 0.26 -23.83
N ARG A 119 10.74 -0.95 -23.98
CA ARG A 119 10.86 -1.90 -22.88
C ARG A 119 11.88 -1.43 -21.84
N ARG A 120 12.99 -0.83 -22.27
CA ARG A 120 14.00 -0.27 -21.35
C ARG A 120 13.42 0.86 -20.50
N VAL A 121 12.70 1.81 -21.10
CA VAL A 121 12.03 2.91 -20.36
C VAL A 121 11.02 2.34 -19.37
N TRP A 122 10.18 1.40 -19.80
CA TRP A 122 9.21 0.75 -18.91
C TRP A 122 9.90 0.03 -17.74
N GLU A 123 11.03 -0.65 -17.97
CA GLU A 123 11.80 -1.30 -16.91
C GLU A 123 12.43 -0.32 -15.92
N VAL A 124 12.65 0.95 -16.29
CA VAL A 124 13.10 1.99 -15.36
C VAL A 124 11.94 2.55 -14.56
N VAL A 125 10.80 2.82 -15.20
CA VAL A 125 9.61 3.39 -14.55
C VAL A 125 8.91 2.39 -13.62
N HIS A 126 8.99 1.10 -13.95
CA HIS A 126 8.35 0.03 -13.18
C HIS A 126 9.25 -0.61 -12.10
N LYS A 127 10.55 -0.28 -12.08
CA LYS A 127 11.47 -0.74 -11.04
C LYS A 127 11.54 0.27 -9.92
#